data_AF-A0A3D9D3Q2-F1
#
_entry.id   AF-A0A3D9D3Q2-F1
#
_cell.length_a   1.000
_cell.length_b   1.000
_cell.length_c   1.000
_cell.angle_alpha   90.00
_cell.angle_beta   90.00
_cell.angle_gamma   90.00
#
_symmetry.space_group_name_H-M   'P 1'
#
loop_
_entity.id
_entity.type
_entity.pdbx_description
1 polymer ?
#
loop_
_entity_poly.entity_id
_entity_poly.type
_entity_poly.pdbx_seq_one_letter_code
_entity_poly.pdbx_strand_id
1 'polypeptide(L)'
;MKKIILTLAIIFGGLVSAQDYYDTYPADYNGYEYYDDSYDYPDDYYYNYPTDYYPDQYYQGYYNDYRNAVFSVNWNQFFVQYRLSPFQINQIMLLNNRFASYAAWNAYYAWNPDRWYYDRFYALQNILGPRIFVVYQNVYFRGASPFVYYRNRCVNFYARRYPVRPVYRNVNINIYKVNR
;
A
#
# COMPACT_ATOMS: atom_id res chain seq x y z
N MET A 1 -9.28 66.36 -28.34
CA MET A 1 -8.72 65.09 -28.86
C MET A 1 -8.31 64.24 -27.66
N LYS A 2 -8.67 62.94 -27.70
CA LYS A 2 -8.83 62.05 -26.55
C LYS A 2 -7.48 61.65 -25.93
N LYS A 3 -7.39 61.74 -24.59
CA LYS A 3 -6.31 61.20 -23.77
C LYS A 3 -6.55 59.69 -23.60
N ILE A 4 -5.58 58.86 -23.98
CA ILE A 4 -5.64 57.41 -23.75
C ILE A 4 -4.85 57.15 -22.46
N ILE A 5 -5.57 56.95 -21.36
CA ILE A 5 -5.04 56.36 -20.13
C ILE A 5 -5.62 54.94 -20.10
N LEU A 6 -4.75 53.95 -20.30
CA LEU A 6 -5.14 52.55 -20.31
C LEU A 6 -4.92 51.98 -18.89
N THR A 7 -5.98 51.97 -18.09
CA THR A 7 -5.99 51.30 -16.78
C THR A 7 -6.50 49.88 -16.98
N LEU A 8 -5.63 48.88 -16.90
CA LEU A 8 -6.03 47.47 -16.93
C LEU A 8 -6.16 46.96 -15.49
N ALA A 9 -7.40 46.76 -15.05
CA ALA A 9 -7.72 45.98 -13.85
C ALA A 9 -8.14 44.58 -14.30
N ILE A 10 -7.33 43.56 -13.99
CA ILE A 10 -7.73 42.16 -14.09
C ILE A 10 -7.63 41.57 -12.69
N ILE A 11 -8.79 41.38 -12.07
CA ILE A 11 -8.98 40.55 -10.89
C ILE A 11 -9.74 39.32 -11.36
N PHE A 12 -9.13 38.15 -11.30
CA PHE A 12 -9.84 36.88 -11.07
C PHE A 12 -8.90 35.91 -10.36
N GLY A 13 -9.38 35.42 -9.22
CA GLY A 13 -8.67 34.51 -8.33
C GLY A 13 -8.73 33.04 -8.77
N GLY A 14 -7.81 32.29 -8.19
CA GLY A 14 -7.73 30.83 -8.29
C GLY A 14 -6.40 30.37 -7.68
N LEU A 15 -6.42 30.07 -6.38
CA LEU A 15 -5.31 29.41 -5.70
C LEU A 15 -5.12 28.01 -6.29
N VAL A 16 -3.90 27.68 -6.70
CA VAL A 16 -3.34 26.34 -6.47
C VAL A 16 -1.82 26.43 -6.47
N SER A 17 -1.24 26.14 -5.31
CA SER A 17 0.17 25.90 -5.11
C SER A 17 0.58 24.60 -5.79
N ALA A 18 1.63 24.64 -6.59
CA ALA A 18 2.52 23.51 -6.86
C ALA A 18 3.84 24.13 -7.30
N GLN A 19 4.73 24.38 -6.33
CA GLN A 19 6.09 24.78 -6.62
C GLN A 19 6.86 23.59 -7.20
N ASP A 20 7.83 23.95 -8.03
CA ASP A 20 8.46 23.14 -9.06
C ASP A 20 9.25 21.91 -8.61
N TYR A 21 9.26 20.99 -9.57
CA TYR A 21 10.06 19.79 -9.79
C TYR A 21 11.58 19.98 -9.67
N TYR A 22 12.25 19.02 -9.02
CA TYR A 22 13.39 18.15 -9.42
C TYR A 22 14.08 17.72 -8.11
N ASP A 23 14.38 16.45 -7.83
CA ASP A 23 15.60 15.82 -8.34
C ASP A 23 15.70 14.33 -7.91
N THR A 24 16.13 13.52 -8.87
CA THR A 24 17.00 12.33 -8.82
C THR A 24 17.31 11.70 -7.46
N TYR A 25 16.92 10.44 -7.32
CA TYR A 25 17.26 9.55 -6.21
C TYR A 25 18.78 9.37 -6.01
N PRO A 26 19.28 9.57 -4.77
CA PRO A 26 20.39 8.79 -4.24
C PRO A 26 19.95 8.01 -3.00
N ALA A 27 20.66 6.91 -2.77
CA ALA A 27 20.38 5.90 -1.76
C ALA A 27 20.40 6.44 -0.33
N ASP A 28 19.23 6.71 0.25
CA ASP A 28 19.01 6.72 1.70
C ASP A 28 17.55 6.41 1.98
N TYR A 29 17.32 5.16 2.37
CA TYR A 29 16.01 4.62 2.75
C TYR A 29 15.59 5.25 4.09
N ASN A 30 14.74 6.27 4.03
CA ASN A 30 14.00 6.81 5.17
C ASN A 30 12.50 6.66 4.91
N GLY A 31 11.82 6.02 5.85
CA GLY A 31 10.43 5.59 5.75
C GLY A 31 9.49 6.73 5.41
N TYR A 32 8.67 6.50 4.39
CA TYR A 32 7.54 7.37 4.07
C TYR A 32 6.29 6.83 4.76
N GLU A 33 5.98 7.39 5.92
CA GLU A 33 4.64 7.42 6.49
C GLU A 33 3.82 8.47 5.74
N TYR A 34 2.96 8.03 4.83
CA TYR A 34 1.84 8.82 4.34
C TYR A 34 0.59 8.30 5.05
N TYR A 35 0.27 8.88 6.20
CA TYR A 35 -0.98 8.58 6.90
C TYR A 35 -2.12 9.36 6.27
N ASP A 36 -2.94 8.62 5.55
CA ASP A 36 -4.25 9.03 5.10
C ASP A 36 -5.28 8.44 6.07
N ASP A 37 -5.86 9.28 6.93
CA ASP A 37 -6.81 8.91 7.99
C ASP A 37 -8.18 8.44 7.46
N SER A 38 -8.34 8.26 6.13
CA SER A 38 -9.60 7.83 5.52
C SER A 38 -9.91 6.34 5.67
N TYR A 39 -8.95 5.52 6.13
CA TYR A 39 -9.12 4.08 6.28
C TYR A 39 -9.05 3.62 7.75
N ASP A 40 -9.98 2.76 8.15
CA ASP A 40 -9.96 2.09 9.47
C ASP A 40 -8.92 0.96 9.43
N TYR A 41 -7.65 1.33 9.55
CA TYR A 41 -6.54 0.39 9.71
C TYR A 41 -6.69 -0.33 11.05
N PRO A 42 -6.39 -1.64 11.11
CA PRO A 42 -6.42 -2.36 12.38
C PRO A 42 -5.34 -1.83 13.33
N ASP A 43 -5.57 -1.97 14.64
CA ASP A 43 -4.66 -1.45 15.68
C ASP A 43 -3.21 -1.95 15.53
N ASP A 44 -3.04 -3.17 15.02
CA ASP A 44 -1.75 -3.80 14.79
C ASP A 44 -1.02 -3.31 13.53
N TYR A 45 -1.65 -2.48 12.69
CA TYR A 45 -1.04 -1.96 11.46
C TYR A 45 0.26 -1.18 11.72
N TYR A 46 0.29 -0.40 12.79
CA TYR A 46 1.44 0.43 13.18
C TYR A 46 2.44 -0.32 14.05
N TYR A 47 2.10 -1.53 14.47
CA TYR A 47 2.93 -2.31 15.37
C TYR A 47 4.14 -2.90 14.62
N ASN A 48 5.33 -2.78 15.18
CA ASN A 48 6.53 -3.43 14.67
C ASN A 48 6.89 -4.60 15.59
N TYR A 49 6.73 -5.82 15.08
CA TYR A 49 7.19 -7.05 15.71
C TYR A 49 8.74 -7.11 15.72
N PRO A 50 9.32 -7.77 16.73
CA PRO A 50 10.74 -8.09 16.74
C PRO A 50 11.21 -8.87 15.49
N THR A 51 12.49 -8.76 15.15
CA THR A 51 13.06 -9.33 13.90
C THR A 51 13.06 -10.86 13.82
N ASP A 52 13.06 -11.55 14.95
CA ASP A 52 13.04 -13.01 15.07
C ASP A 52 11.71 -13.52 15.68
N TYR A 53 10.65 -12.73 15.59
CA TYR A 53 9.34 -13.06 16.17
C TYR A 53 8.71 -14.31 15.52
N TYR A 54 8.86 -14.47 14.21
CA TYR A 54 8.39 -15.64 13.43
C TYR A 54 9.54 -16.36 12.71
N PRO A 55 9.36 -17.64 12.32
CA PRO A 55 10.35 -18.35 11.50
C PRO A 55 10.39 -17.89 10.04
N ASP A 56 11.51 -18.02 9.35
CA ASP A 56 11.73 -17.55 7.97
C ASP A 56 10.65 -18.01 6.97
N GLN A 57 10.12 -19.23 7.13
CA GLN A 57 9.03 -19.76 6.32
C GLN A 57 7.74 -18.92 6.40
N TYR A 58 7.51 -18.24 7.53
CA TYR A 58 6.41 -17.30 7.71
C TYR A 58 6.54 -16.13 6.72
N TYR A 59 7.67 -15.43 6.76
CA TYR A 59 7.95 -14.27 5.92
C TYR A 59 7.98 -14.63 4.44
N GLN A 60 8.57 -15.77 4.10
CA GLN A 60 8.55 -16.27 2.72
C GLN A 60 7.12 -16.54 2.24
N GLY A 61 6.24 -17.06 3.11
CA GLY A 61 4.82 -17.26 2.81
C GLY A 61 4.12 -15.94 2.49
N TYR A 62 4.31 -14.91 3.33
CA TYR A 62 3.74 -13.58 3.09
C TYR A 62 4.20 -12.99 1.76
N TYR A 63 5.49 -13.09 1.45
CA TYR A 63 6.00 -12.64 0.16
C TYR A 63 5.39 -13.42 -1.01
N ASN A 64 5.20 -14.73 -0.88
CA ASN A 64 4.52 -15.53 -1.90
C ASN A 64 3.07 -15.05 -2.11
N ASP A 65 2.35 -14.73 -1.01
CA ASP A 65 1.00 -14.17 -1.08
C ASP A 65 0.98 -12.77 -1.72
N TYR A 66 1.96 -11.90 -1.43
CA TYR A 66 2.18 -10.61 -2.12
C TYR A 66 2.39 -10.80 -3.62
N ARG A 67 3.29 -11.73 -4.01
CA ARG A 67 3.55 -12.04 -5.41
C ARG A 67 2.29 -12.57 -6.10
N ASN A 68 1.55 -13.46 -5.45
CA ASN A 68 0.28 -13.95 -5.97
C ASN A 68 -0.73 -12.81 -6.17
N ALA A 69 -0.82 -11.84 -5.24
CA ALA A 69 -1.66 -10.65 -5.40
C ALA A 69 -1.27 -9.75 -6.59
N VAL A 70 -0.01 -9.82 -7.02
CA VAL A 70 0.51 -9.11 -8.20
C VAL A 70 0.20 -9.88 -9.48
N PHE A 71 0.58 -11.16 -9.53
CA PHE A 71 0.63 -11.93 -10.78
C PHE A 71 -0.66 -12.69 -11.10
N SER A 72 -1.59 -12.83 -10.15
CA SER A 72 -2.91 -13.44 -10.41
C SER A 72 -3.83 -12.57 -11.29
N VAL A 73 -3.42 -11.34 -11.59
CA VAL A 73 -4.19 -10.36 -12.34
C VAL A 73 -3.66 -10.30 -13.78
N ASN A 74 -4.54 -10.47 -14.77
CA ASN A 74 -4.19 -10.21 -16.16
C ASN A 74 -4.21 -8.68 -16.42
N TRP A 75 -3.12 -8.02 -16.05
CA TRP A 75 -3.03 -6.55 -16.10
C TRP A 75 -3.21 -5.98 -17.50
N ASN A 76 -2.63 -6.60 -18.53
CA ASN A 76 -2.77 -6.14 -19.91
C ASN A 76 -4.24 -6.13 -20.35
N GLN A 77 -4.96 -7.22 -20.08
CA GLN A 77 -6.39 -7.29 -20.39
C GLN A 77 -7.18 -6.29 -19.54
N PHE A 78 -6.87 -6.18 -18.24
CA PHE A 78 -7.55 -5.26 -17.33
C PHE A 78 -7.40 -3.80 -17.79
N PHE A 79 -6.20 -3.38 -18.20
CA PHE A 79 -5.92 -2.04 -18.67
C PHE A 79 -6.76 -1.66 -19.89
N VAL A 80 -6.82 -2.56 -20.88
CA VAL A 80 -7.60 -2.34 -22.11
C VAL A 80 -9.09 -2.36 -21.82
N GLN A 81 -9.57 -3.36 -21.06
CA GLN A 81 -10.98 -3.55 -20.77
C GLN A 81 -11.60 -2.36 -20.02
N TYR A 82 -10.87 -1.80 -19.04
CA TYR A 82 -11.35 -0.68 -18.24
C TYR A 82 -10.82 0.67 -18.71
N ARG A 83 -10.13 0.70 -19.87
CA ARG A 83 -9.63 1.93 -20.53
C ARG A 83 -8.85 2.82 -19.58
N LEU A 84 -7.92 2.22 -18.82
CA LEU A 84 -7.09 2.98 -17.89
C LEU A 84 -6.24 3.99 -18.65
N SER A 85 -6.05 5.17 -18.05
CA SER A 85 -5.17 6.18 -18.63
C SER A 85 -3.71 5.70 -18.60
N PRO A 86 -2.85 6.21 -19.50
CA PRO A 86 -1.42 5.90 -19.47
C PRO A 86 -0.77 6.18 -18.10
N PHE A 87 -1.22 7.22 -17.41
CA PHE A 87 -0.76 7.54 -16.06
C PHE A 87 -1.15 6.45 -15.05
N GLN A 88 -2.42 6.02 -15.04
CA GLN A 88 -2.87 4.94 -14.14
C GLN A 88 -2.13 3.63 -14.42
N ILE A 89 -1.92 3.29 -15.69
CA ILE A 89 -1.17 2.11 -16.10
C ILE A 89 0.25 2.18 -15.55
N ASN A 90 0.95 3.31 -15.73
CA ASN A 90 2.30 3.49 -15.21
C ASN A 90 2.35 3.35 -13.68
N GLN A 91 1.42 3.96 -12.96
CA GLN A 91 1.34 3.85 -11.50
C GLN A 91 1.11 2.40 -11.04
N ILE A 92 0.27 1.64 -11.74
CA ILE A 92 0.07 0.21 -11.44
C ILE A 92 1.33 -0.60 -11.74
N MET A 93 2.03 -0.30 -12.84
CA MET A 93 3.29 -0.98 -13.17
C MET A 93 4.37 -0.70 -12.11
N LEU A 94 4.48 0.54 -11.63
CA LEU A 94 5.36 0.88 -10.50
C LEU A 94 4.96 0.14 -9.23
N LEU A 95 3.66 0.11 -8.91
CA LEU A 95 3.14 -0.60 -7.73
C LEU A 95 3.41 -2.12 -7.80
N ASN A 96 3.26 -2.73 -8.98
CA ASN A 96 3.51 -4.16 -9.20
C ASN A 96 4.99 -4.52 -9.11
N ASN A 97 5.88 -3.61 -9.50
CA ASN A 97 7.32 -3.81 -9.47
C ASN A 97 7.99 -3.32 -8.17
N ARG A 98 7.23 -2.71 -7.25
CA ARG A 98 7.75 -2.11 -6.00
C ARG A 98 8.66 -3.07 -5.23
N PHE A 99 8.28 -4.34 -5.12
CA PHE A 99 9.10 -5.37 -4.46
C PHE A 99 9.30 -6.59 -5.36
N ALA A 100 10.24 -6.45 -6.31
CA ALA A 100 10.58 -7.50 -7.27
C ALA A 100 11.32 -8.70 -6.66
N SER A 101 11.86 -8.58 -5.43
CA SER A 101 12.58 -9.64 -4.73
C SER A 101 12.10 -9.83 -3.29
N TYR A 102 12.30 -11.03 -2.75
CA TYR A 102 12.01 -11.33 -1.35
C TYR A 102 12.82 -10.44 -0.41
N ALA A 103 14.10 -10.23 -0.69
CA ALA A 103 14.97 -9.40 0.14
C ALA A 103 14.45 -7.96 0.27
N ALA A 104 14.01 -7.34 -0.83
CA ALA A 104 13.45 -5.98 -0.80
C ALA A 104 12.12 -5.93 -0.05
N TRP A 105 11.23 -6.90 -0.30
CA TRP A 105 9.97 -7.01 0.41
C TRP A 105 10.18 -7.21 1.92
N ASN A 106 11.09 -8.10 2.29
CA ASN A 106 11.38 -8.44 3.67
C ASN A 106 12.04 -7.27 4.41
N ALA A 107 12.96 -6.55 3.77
CA ALA A 107 13.55 -5.34 4.36
C ALA A 107 12.48 -4.28 4.70
N TYR A 108 11.40 -4.21 3.94
CA TYR A 108 10.31 -3.25 4.16
C TYR A 108 9.26 -3.76 5.18
N TYR A 109 8.88 -5.03 5.08
CA TYR A 109 7.74 -5.59 5.82
C TYR A 109 8.10 -6.56 6.96
N ALA A 110 9.37 -6.92 7.18
CA ALA A 110 9.71 -7.95 8.18
C ALA A 110 9.21 -7.61 9.60
N TRP A 111 9.21 -6.32 9.97
CA TRP A 111 8.67 -5.91 11.27
C TRP A 111 7.16 -5.93 11.33
N ASN A 112 6.45 -5.86 10.20
CA ASN A 112 5.01 -6.09 10.20
C ASN A 112 4.54 -6.62 8.84
N PRO A 113 4.55 -7.95 8.69
CA PRO A 113 4.12 -8.60 7.47
C PRO A 113 2.65 -8.35 7.15
N ASP A 114 1.77 -8.05 8.12
CA ASP A 114 0.35 -7.81 7.81
C ASP A 114 0.10 -6.48 7.07
N ARG A 115 1.06 -5.55 7.07
CA ARG A 115 0.90 -4.24 6.38
C ARG A 115 0.82 -4.34 4.86
N TRP A 116 1.48 -5.31 4.23
CA TRP A 116 1.71 -5.26 2.77
C TRP A 116 0.40 -5.18 1.96
N TYR A 117 -0.66 -5.85 2.41
CA TYR A 117 -1.90 -5.91 1.66
C TYR A 117 -2.67 -4.59 1.80
N TYR A 118 -2.64 -3.97 2.97
CA TYR A 118 -3.20 -2.63 3.16
C TYR A 118 -2.51 -1.62 2.24
N ASP A 119 -1.19 -1.50 2.32
CA ASP A 119 -0.40 -0.58 1.48
C ASP A 119 -0.69 -0.76 -0.01
N ARG A 120 -0.69 -2.02 -0.46
CA ARG A 120 -0.90 -2.36 -1.86
C ARG A 120 -2.30 -2.02 -2.32
N PHE A 121 -3.32 -2.49 -1.60
CA PHE A 121 -4.71 -2.35 -2.05
C PHE A 121 -5.23 -0.94 -1.85
N TYR A 122 -4.70 -0.20 -0.87
CA TYR A 122 -4.94 1.23 -0.71
C TYR A 122 -4.38 2.03 -1.89
N ALA A 123 -3.09 1.83 -2.22
CA ALA A 123 -2.48 2.46 -3.38
C ALA A 123 -3.22 2.09 -4.69
N LEU A 124 -3.61 0.82 -4.84
CA LEU A 124 -4.35 0.37 -6.01
C LEU A 124 -5.75 1.01 -6.10
N GLN A 125 -6.46 1.15 -4.99
CA GLN A 125 -7.75 1.83 -4.92
C GLN A 125 -7.62 3.29 -5.33
N ASN A 126 -6.57 3.99 -4.90
CA ASN A 126 -6.32 5.38 -5.26
C ASN A 126 -6.01 5.53 -6.75
N ILE A 127 -5.23 4.62 -7.32
CA ILE A 127 -4.91 4.66 -8.76
C ILE A 127 -6.15 4.35 -9.61
N LEU A 128 -6.94 3.34 -9.25
CA LEU A 128 -8.09 2.89 -10.03
C LEU A 128 -9.34 3.76 -9.82
N GLY A 129 -9.46 4.41 -8.66
CA GLY A 129 -10.69 5.03 -8.20
C GLY A 129 -11.76 4.00 -7.79
N PRO A 130 -12.79 4.44 -7.06
CA PRO A 130 -13.76 3.54 -6.41
C PRO A 130 -14.53 2.65 -7.40
N ARG A 131 -14.93 3.20 -8.55
CA ARG A 131 -15.72 2.46 -9.55
C ARG A 131 -14.97 1.27 -10.14
N ILE A 132 -13.72 1.48 -10.56
CA ILE A 132 -12.93 0.42 -11.19
C ILE A 132 -12.37 -0.54 -10.12
N PHE A 133 -12.05 -0.02 -8.93
CA PHE A 133 -11.60 -0.84 -7.82
C PHE A 133 -12.68 -1.86 -7.39
N VAL A 134 -13.97 -1.51 -7.34
CA VAL A 134 -15.05 -2.49 -7.09
C VAL A 134 -15.08 -3.60 -8.14
N VAL A 135 -14.83 -3.28 -9.41
CA VAL A 135 -14.78 -4.31 -10.46
C VAL A 135 -13.57 -5.24 -10.27
N TYR A 136 -12.41 -4.68 -9.94
CA TYR A 136 -11.22 -5.45 -9.58
C TYR A 136 -11.52 -6.44 -8.43
N GLN A 137 -12.19 -5.99 -7.37
CA GLN A 137 -12.60 -6.83 -6.24
C GLN A 137 -13.53 -7.97 -6.68
N ASN A 138 -14.54 -7.66 -7.50
CA ASN A 138 -15.49 -8.66 -7.97
C ASN A 138 -14.82 -9.75 -8.82
N VAL A 139 -13.91 -9.36 -9.71
CA VAL A 139 -13.26 -10.29 -10.65
C VAL A 139 -12.20 -11.14 -9.95
N TYR A 140 -11.32 -10.53 -9.15
CA TYR A 140 -10.14 -11.22 -8.61
C TYR A 140 -10.32 -11.74 -7.19
N PHE A 141 -11.28 -11.19 -6.43
CA PHE A 141 -11.56 -11.57 -5.05
C PHE A 141 -12.99 -12.11 -4.88
N ARG A 142 -13.69 -12.42 -5.98
CA ARG A 142 -15.05 -12.99 -5.97
C ARG A 142 -16.04 -12.16 -5.14
N GLY A 143 -15.87 -10.84 -5.19
CA GLY A 143 -16.71 -9.87 -4.48
C GLY A 143 -16.32 -9.66 -3.01
N ALA A 144 -15.32 -10.38 -2.49
CA ALA A 144 -14.74 -10.07 -1.21
C ALA A 144 -13.81 -8.85 -1.33
N SER A 145 -13.78 -8.02 -0.28
CA SER A 145 -12.75 -7.00 -0.15
C SER A 145 -11.38 -7.67 -0.03
N PRO A 146 -10.35 -7.23 -0.78
CA PRO A 146 -9.00 -7.79 -0.72
C PRO A 146 -8.38 -7.61 0.67
N PHE A 147 -8.74 -6.52 1.37
CA PHE A 147 -8.36 -6.29 2.76
C PHE A 147 -8.91 -7.38 3.68
N VAL A 148 -10.21 -7.71 3.53
CA VAL A 148 -10.85 -8.78 4.30
C VAL A 148 -10.30 -10.16 3.92
N TYR A 149 -10.06 -10.39 2.62
CA TYR A 149 -9.50 -11.64 2.11
C TYR A 149 -8.14 -11.92 2.74
N TYR A 150 -7.21 -10.96 2.68
CA TYR A 150 -5.87 -11.17 3.23
C TYR A 150 -5.84 -11.13 4.75
N ARG A 151 -6.66 -10.30 5.41
CA ARG A 151 -6.85 -10.42 6.86
C ARG A 151 -7.27 -11.83 7.28
N ASN A 152 -8.26 -12.41 6.59
CA ASN A 152 -8.71 -13.77 6.87
C ASN A 152 -7.63 -14.82 6.54
N ARG A 153 -6.79 -14.57 5.53
CA ARG A 153 -5.62 -15.40 5.22
C ARG A 153 -4.62 -15.37 6.38
N CYS A 154 -4.29 -14.19 6.92
CA CYS A 154 -3.41 -14.02 8.09
C CYS A 154 -3.94 -14.81 9.30
N VAL A 155 -5.20 -14.57 9.68
CA VAL A 155 -5.81 -15.19 10.86
C VAL A 155 -5.98 -16.72 10.72
N ASN A 156 -6.40 -17.21 9.56
CA ASN A 156 -6.74 -18.63 9.40
C ASN A 156 -5.55 -19.49 8.96
N PHE A 157 -4.57 -18.93 8.27
CA PHE A 157 -3.42 -19.66 7.80
C PHE A 157 -2.19 -19.47 8.68
N TYR A 158 -1.75 -18.21 8.84
CA TYR A 158 -0.46 -17.89 9.43
C TYR A 158 -0.48 -17.99 10.95
N ALA A 159 -1.42 -17.30 11.61
CA ALA A 159 -1.53 -17.30 13.07
C ALA A 159 -1.66 -18.71 13.68
N ARG A 160 -2.24 -19.67 12.92
CA ARG A 160 -2.42 -21.05 13.37
C ARG A 160 -1.21 -21.96 13.10
N ARG A 161 -0.42 -21.67 12.07
CA ARG A 161 0.68 -22.55 11.61
C ARG A 161 2.04 -22.15 12.14
N TYR A 162 2.20 -20.87 12.46
CA TYR A 162 3.49 -20.31 12.88
C TYR A 162 3.33 -19.70 14.27
N PRO A 163 3.40 -20.52 15.34
CA PRO A 163 3.45 -19.98 16.68
C PRO A 163 4.71 -19.12 16.85
N VAL A 164 4.58 -18.04 17.63
CA VAL A 164 5.69 -17.14 17.98
C VAL A 164 6.85 -17.96 18.52
N ARG A 165 8.08 -17.63 18.10
CA ARG A 165 9.26 -18.35 18.57
C ARG A 165 9.35 -18.27 20.11
N PRO A 166 9.60 -19.39 20.82
CA PRO A 166 9.62 -19.43 22.29
C PRO A 166 10.70 -18.56 22.95
N VAL A 167 11.61 -17.97 22.18
CA VAL A 167 12.58 -16.99 22.68
C VAL A 167 11.86 -15.82 23.38
N TYR A 168 10.62 -15.54 22.97
CA TYR A 168 9.73 -14.54 23.56
C TYR A 168 8.84 -15.04 24.70
N ARG A 169 8.97 -16.30 25.14
CA ARG A 169 8.06 -16.89 26.16
C ARG A 169 8.19 -16.23 27.54
N ASN A 170 9.26 -15.47 27.78
CA ASN A 170 9.47 -14.63 28.97
C ASN A 170 9.05 -13.16 28.78
N VAL A 171 8.60 -12.79 27.58
CA VAL A 171 8.05 -11.46 27.28
C VAL A 171 6.54 -11.59 27.44
N ASN A 172 6.02 -11.06 28.55
CA ASN A 172 4.59 -11.11 28.84
C ASN A 172 3.83 -10.20 27.86
N ILE A 173 3.38 -10.76 26.75
CA ILE A 173 2.60 -10.10 25.71
C ILE A 173 1.27 -9.49 26.19
N ASN A 174 0.79 -9.82 27.40
CA ASN A 174 -0.33 -9.10 28.02
C ASN A 174 0.07 -7.72 28.58
N ILE A 175 1.37 -7.47 28.81
CA ILE A 175 1.93 -6.19 29.30
C ILE A 175 2.27 -5.25 28.14
N TYR A 176 2.61 -5.79 26.96
CA TYR A 176 2.96 -4.98 25.77
C TYR A 176 1.75 -4.59 24.91
N LYS A 177 0.55 -4.54 25.50
CA LYS A 177 -0.49 -3.69 24.93
C LYS A 177 -0.02 -2.26 25.10
N VAL A 178 0.47 -1.65 24.01
CA VAL A 178 0.63 -0.20 23.92
C VAL A 178 -0.78 0.38 23.85
N ASN A 179 -1.47 0.37 24.98
CA ASN A 179 -2.68 1.16 25.16
C ASN A 179 -2.23 2.61 25.38
N ARG A 180 -2.91 3.49 24.65
CA ARG A 180 -2.83 4.96 24.64
C ARG A 180 -2.69 5.60 26.02
#